data_AF-A0AAV1EBD7-F1
#
_entry.id   AF-A0AAV1EBD7-F1
#
_cell.length_a   1.000
_cell.length_b   1.000
_cell.length_c   1.000
_cell.angle_alpha   90.00
_cell.angle_beta   90.00
_cell.angle_gamma   90.00
#
_symmetry.space_group_name_H-M   'P 1'
#
loop_
_entity.id
_entity.type
_entity.pdbx_description
1 polymer ?
#
loop_
_entity_poly.entity_id
_entity_poly.type
_entity_poly.pdbx_seq_one_letter_code
_entity_poly.pdbx_strand_id
1 'polypeptide(L)'
;MVSNNMEDGRRSYIGKAYNQVLERLQGYNVEEVNRPGFRDELWNHFLRLPVRYALDVNTEKAEDVLMHKKLLELAHDPNIRPVFEVRLVQGYAFQDNIDHDSDTVEARELHTLLHEITISTIDQPKLLTRMTALLSEVGLDIREAYAFSTSDGYSLDVFVVAGWPYEETDRLIRALEAKIPKLRNLGSF
;
A
#
# COMPACT_ATOMS: atom_id res chain seq x y z
N MET A 1 23.07 -22.39 -17.90
CA MET A 1 23.63 -22.25 -16.54
C MET A 1 23.50 -20.83 -15.94
N VAL A 2 22.65 -19.94 -16.48
CA VAL A 2 22.48 -18.56 -15.95
C VAL A 2 21.33 -18.43 -14.93
N SER A 3 20.46 -19.44 -14.85
CA SER A 3 19.22 -19.38 -14.07
C SER A 3 19.39 -19.51 -12.55
N ASN A 4 20.54 -19.97 -12.05
CA ASN A 4 20.71 -20.27 -10.62
C ASN A 4 21.08 -19.04 -9.77
N ASN A 5 21.84 -18.09 -10.32
CA ASN A 5 22.29 -16.90 -9.56
C ASN A 5 21.19 -15.84 -9.37
N MET A 6 20.25 -15.70 -10.32
CA MET A 6 19.15 -14.73 -10.19
C MET A 6 18.07 -15.22 -9.21
N GLU A 7 17.78 -16.52 -9.20
CA GLU A 7 16.89 -17.15 -8.22
C GLU A 7 17.46 -17.04 -6.80
N ASP A 8 18.76 -17.28 -6.64
CA ASP A 8 19.45 -17.16 -5.36
C ASP A 8 19.49 -15.70 -4.86
N GLY A 9 19.81 -14.75 -5.76
CA GLY A 9 19.73 -13.32 -5.47
C GLY A 9 18.32 -12.87 -5.07
N ARG A 10 17.28 -13.29 -5.81
CA ARG A 10 15.87 -13.02 -5.49
C ARG A 10 15.51 -13.54 -4.10
N ARG A 11 15.82 -14.80 -3.80
CA ARG A 11 15.53 -15.41 -2.50
C ARG A 11 16.31 -14.75 -1.37
N SER A 12 17.50 -14.23 -1.64
CA SER A 12 18.30 -13.46 -0.67
C SER A 12 17.60 -12.17 -0.24
N TYR A 13 17.11 -11.34 -1.18
CA TYR A 13 16.40 -10.11 -0.84
C TYR A 13 15.11 -10.38 -0.08
N ILE A 14 14.32 -11.36 -0.55
CA ILE A 14 13.09 -11.78 0.13
C ILE A 14 13.39 -12.30 1.54
N GLY A 15 14.43 -13.13 1.70
CA GLY A 15 14.90 -13.65 2.99
C GLY A 15 15.23 -12.55 3.98
N LYS A 16 15.95 -11.51 3.53
CA LYS A 16 16.32 -10.36 4.37
C LYS A 16 15.09 -9.59 4.86
N ALA A 17 14.19 -9.21 3.94
CA ALA A 17 12.99 -8.46 4.29
C ALA A 17 12.07 -9.28 5.22
N TYR A 18 11.87 -10.56 4.92
CA TYR A 18 11.10 -11.48 5.76
C TYR A 18 11.64 -11.55 7.19
N ASN A 19 12.95 -11.76 7.37
CA ASN A 19 13.54 -11.85 8.71
C ASN A 19 13.40 -10.54 9.48
N GLN A 20 13.64 -9.40 8.82
CA GLN A 20 13.51 -8.08 9.43
C GLN A 20 12.09 -7.77 9.89
N VAL A 21 11.08 -8.20 9.13
CA VAL A 21 9.66 -8.05 9.48
C VAL A 21 9.31 -9.01 10.61
N LEU A 22 9.72 -10.27 10.53
CA LEU A 22 9.43 -11.27 11.57
C LEU A 22 10.01 -10.86 12.94
N GLU A 23 11.26 -10.40 12.98
CA GLU A 23 11.92 -9.94 14.21
C GLU A 23 11.17 -8.76 14.85
N ARG A 24 10.70 -7.81 14.06
CA ARG A 24 9.94 -6.65 14.55
C ARG A 24 8.56 -7.02 15.06
N LEU A 25 7.83 -7.86 14.32
CA LEU A 25 6.51 -8.34 14.77
C LEU A 25 6.62 -9.12 16.09
N GLN A 26 7.70 -9.87 16.28
CA GLN A 26 8.01 -10.51 17.57
C GLN A 26 8.31 -9.47 18.67
N GLY A 27 9.08 -8.43 18.34
CA GLY A 27 9.38 -7.33 19.25
C GLY A 27 8.15 -6.52 19.69
N TYR A 28 7.14 -6.40 18.83
CA TYR A 28 5.86 -5.73 19.13
C TYR A 28 4.89 -6.62 19.94
N ASN A 29 5.26 -7.87 20.22
CA ASN A 29 4.42 -8.85 20.91
C ASN A 29 3.05 -9.04 20.24
N VAL A 30 3.02 -9.05 18.91
CA VAL A 30 1.80 -9.31 18.13
C VAL A 30 1.39 -10.78 18.31
N GLU A 31 0.21 -11.03 18.87
CA GLU A 31 -0.27 -12.38 19.19
C GLU A 31 -0.31 -13.30 17.96
N GLU A 32 -0.63 -12.74 16.80
CA GLU A 32 -0.72 -13.49 15.54
C GLU A 32 0.59 -14.23 15.19
N VAL A 33 1.73 -13.69 15.61
CA VAL A 33 3.05 -14.27 15.35
C VAL A 33 3.25 -15.62 16.04
N ASN A 34 2.54 -15.85 17.15
CA ASN A 34 2.60 -17.09 17.92
C ASN A 34 1.68 -18.18 17.36
N ARG A 35 0.83 -17.86 16.37
CA ARG A 35 -0.08 -18.83 15.74
C ARG A 35 0.72 -19.87 14.96
N PRO A 36 0.37 -21.18 15.08
CA PRO A 36 0.95 -22.20 14.22
C PRO A 36 0.77 -21.87 12.73
N GLY A 37 1.83 -22.01 11.94
CA GLY A 37 1.82 -21.73 10.49
C GLY A 37 2.05 -20.26 10.10
N PHE A 38 2.05 -19.32 11.04
CA PHE A 38 2.23 -17.88 10.75
C PHE A 38 3.49 -17.59 9.93
N ARG A 39 4.62 -18.20 10.29
CA ARG A 39 5.91 -18.01 9.60
C ARG A 39 5.84 -18.44 8.14
N ASP A 40 5.23 -19.60 7.87
CA ASP A 40 5.08 -20.13 6.52
C ASP A 40 4.11 -19.27 5.69
N GLU A 41 3.02 -18.80 6.30
CA GLU A 41 2.08 -17.89 5.65
C GLU A 41 2.73 -16.53 5.31
N LEU A 42 3.52 -15.96 6.22
CA LEU A 42 4.26 -14.72 5.99
C LEU A 42 5.31 -14.90 4.89
N TRP A 43 6.03 -16.02 4.91
CA TRP A 43 6.98 -16.37 3.84
C TRP A 43 6.29 -16.49 2.48
N ASN A 44 5.15 -17.18 2.42
CA ASN A 44 4.36 -17.32 1.20
C ASN A 44 3.82 -15.98 0.70
N HIS A 45 3.47 -15.05 1.60
CA HIS A 45 3.08 -13.69 1.23
C HIS A 45 4.21 -12.96 0.48
N PHE A 46 5.46 -13.04 0.94
CA PHE A 46 6.59 -12.46 0.21
C PHE A 46 6.86 -13.18 -1.12
N LEU A 47 6.72 -14.51 -1.17
CA LEU A 47 6.99 -15.27 -2.38
C LEU A 47 6.01 -14.98 -3.51
N ARG A 48 4.72 -14.73 -3.20
CA ARG A 48 3.71 -14.40 -4.22
C ARG A 48 3.85 -12.98 -4.77
N LEU A 49 4.57 -12.10 -4.09
CA LEU A 49 4.80 -10.72 -4.52
C LEU A 49 6.07 -10.61 -5.39
N PRO A 50 6.19 -9.55 -6.21
CA PRO A 50 7.41 -9.31 -6.97
C PRO A 50 8.57 -8.97 -6.02
N VAL A 51 9.82 -9.25 -6.42
CA VAL A 51 11.01 -8.94 -5.60
C VAL A 51 11.04 -7.48 -5.15
N ARG A 52 10.55 -6.57 -6.01
CA ARG A 52 10.43 -5.16 -5.70
C ARG A 52 9.66 -4.89 -4.40
N TYR A 53 8.64 -5.68 -4.06
CA TYR A 53 7.95 -5.53 -2.78
C TYR A 53 8.91 -5.70 -1.60
N ALA A 54 9.78 -6.71 -1.62
CA ALA A 54 10.77 -6.91 -0.57
C ALA A 54 11.86 -5.81 -0.52
N LEU A 55 12.04 -5.05 -1.60
CA LEU A 55 12.99 -3.93 -1.67
C LEU A 55 12.35 -2.61 -1.21
N ASP A 56 11.08 -2.40 -1.55
CA ASP A 56 10.38 -1.13 -1.33
C ASP A 56 9.61 -1.11 0.00
N VAL A 57 9.27 -2.28 0.57
CA VAL A 57 8.48 -2.35 1.80
C VAL A 57 9.24 -1.75 2.98
N ASN A 58 8.56 -0.89 3.73
CA ASN A 58 9.12 -0.34 4.95
C ASN A 58 9.10 -1.40 6.06
N THR A 59 10.23 -2.10 6.25
CA THR A 59 10.34 -3.10 7.30
C THR A 59 10.22 -2.52 8.71
N GLU A 60 10.42 -1.21 8.90
CA GLU A 60 10.22 -0.54 10.20
C GLU A 60 8.76 -0.47 10.62
N LYS A 61 7.83 -0.51 9.65
CA LYS A 61 6.39 -0.60 9.88
C LYS A 61 5.91 -2.01 9.51
N ALA A 62 6.40 -3.00 10.24
CA ALA A 62 6.17 -4.41 9.94
C ALA A 62 4.66 -4.79 9.92
N GLU A 63 3.81 -4.06 10.63
CA GLU A 63 2.36 -4.20 10.63
C GLU A 63 1.70 -3.86 9.29
N ASP A 64 2.34 -3.02 8.46
CA ASP A 64 1.87 -2.75 7.10
C ASP A 64 1.93 -4.03 6.26
N VAL A 65 2.93 -4.90 6.48
CA VAL A 65 3.03 -6.21 5.82
C VAL A 65 1.87 -7.13 6.21
N LEU A 66 1.45 -7.10 7.49
CA LEU A 66 0.28 -7.86 7.94
C LEU A 66 -1.01 -7.32 7.32
N MET A 67 -1.15 -6.00 7.22
CA MET A 67 -2.28 -5.36 6.57
C MET A 67 -2.33 -5.72 5.07
N HIS A 68 -1.20 -5.65 4.36
CA HIS A 68 -1.09 -6.06 2.96
C HIS A 68 -1.49 -7.53 2.76
N LYS A 69 -0.98 -8.43 3.62
CA LYS A 69 -1.33 -9.84 3.62
C LYS A 69 -2.84 -10.03 3.80
N LYS A 70 -3.42 -9.37 4.79
CA LYS A 70 -4.86 -9.43 5.10
C LYS A 70 -5.72 -8.91 3.96
N LEU A 71 -5.39 -7.76 3.36
CA LEU A 71 -6.15 -7.23 2.22
C LEU A 71 -6.11 -8.19 1.03
N LEU A 72 -4.95 -8.74 0.69
CA LEU A 72 -4.84 -9.74 -0.38
C LEU A 72 -5.65 -11.01 -0.07
N GLU A 73 -5.70 -11.45 1.19
CA GLU A 73 -6.53 -12.60 1.60
C GLU A 73 -8.02 -12.30 1.46
N LEU A 74 -8.48 -11.15 1.96
CA LEU A 74 -9.87 -10.71 1.83
C LEU A 74 -10.28 -10.51 0.37
N ALA A 75 -9.36 -10.06 -0.50
CA ALA A 75 -9.62 -9.90 -1.92
C ALA A 75 -9.96 -11.23 -2.64
N HIS A 76 -9.72 -12.39 -2.03
CA HIS A 76 -10.13 -13.67 -2.60
C HIS A 76 -11.65 -13.87 -2.61
N ASP A 77 -12.38 -13.25 -1.69
CA ASP A 77 -13.84 -13.34 -1.67
C ASP A 77 -14.46 -12.36 -2.71
N PRO A 78 -15.13 -12.89 -3.75
CA PRO A 78 -15.75 -12.06 -4.80
C PRO A 78 -16.85 -11.14 -4.30
N ASN A 79 -17.44 -11.42 -3.14
CA ASN A 79 -18.54 -10.62 -2.59
C ASN A 79 -18.04 -9.32 -1.98
N ILE A 80 -16.83 -9.31 -1.43
CA ILE A 80 -16.27 -8.16 -0.71
C ILE A 80 -15.24 -7.38 -1.54
N ARG A 81 -14.50 -8.02 -2.45
CA ARG A 81 -13.45 -7.34 -3.26
C ARG A 81 -14.02 -6.30 -4.24
N PRO A 82 -13.39 -5.15 -4.53
CA PRO A 82 -12.11 -4.71 -3.99
C PRO A 82 -12.21 -4.40 -2.50
N VAL A 83 -11.16 -4.74 -1.77
CA VAL A 83 -11.00 -4.38 -0.36
C VAL A 83 -9.96 -3.28 -0.25
N PHE A 84 -10.09 -2.42 0.74
CA PHE A 84 -9.16 -1.33 0.95
C PHE A 84 -9.05 -0.96 2.43
N GLU A 85 -7.95 -0.27 2.75
CA GLU A 85 -7.66 0.32 4.05
C GLU A 85 -7.26 1.79 3.82
N VAL A 86 -7.65 2.69 4.73
CA VAL A 86 -7.20 4.08 4.75
C VAL A 86 -6.46 4.34 6.05
N ARG A 87 -5.26 4.88 5.97
CA ARG A 87 -4.43 5.27 7.11
C ARG A 87 -3.96 6.71 6.96
N LEU A 88 -3.57 7.31 8.07
CA LEU A 88 -2.96 8.64 8.08
C LEU A 88 -1.46 8.49 8.11
N VAL A 89 -0.79 9.25 7.26
CA VAL A 89 0.67 9.28 7.18
C VAL A 89 1.14 10.72 7.17
N GLN A 90 2.29 10.96 7.81
CA GLN A 90 2.84 12.29 7.89
C GLN A 90 3.69 12.56 6.65
N GLY A 91 3.29 13.53 5.84
CA GLY A 91 3.99 13.96 4.64
C GLY A 91 4.87 15.18 4.88
N TYR A 92 5.92 15.30 4.06
CA TYR A 92 6.68 16.54 3.95
C TYR A 92 5.99 17.45 2.93
N ALA A 93 5.53 18.62 3.37
CA ALA A 93 5.08 19.64 2.43
C ALA A 93 6.30 20.27 1.77
N PHE A 94 6.57 19.94 0.50
CA PHE A 94 7.38 20.80 -0.33
C PHE A 94 6.49 21.94 -0.79
N GLN A 95 6.71 23.13 -0.22
CA GLN A 95 5.98 24.33 -0.58
C GLN A 95 6.50 24.83 -1.93
N ASP A 96 5.93 24.31 -3.02
CA ASP A 96 6.03 24.95 -4.32
C ASP A 96 5.16 26.22 -4.26
N ASN A 97 5.78 27.37 -3.95
CA ASN A 97 5.63 28.62 -4.68
C ASN A 97 6.51 29.73 -4.08
N ILE A 98 7.45 30.18 -4.91
CA ILE A 98 8.28 31.39 -4.74
C ILE A 98 7.44 32.63 -5.09
N ASP A 99 7.80 33.75 -4.42
CA ASP A 99 7.46 35.18 -4.63
C ASP A 99 6.26 35.79 -3.88
N HIS A 100 6.50 36.31 -2.66
CA HIS A 100 6.49 37.77 -2.42
C HIS A 100 7.05 38.14 -1.04
N ASP A 101 8.10 38.95 -1.06
CA ASP A 101 8.63 39.90 -0.06
C ASP A 101 7.96 39.92 1.33
N SER A 102 8.64 39.39 2.35
CA SER A 102 8.57 39.86 3.74
C SER A 102 9.52 39.05 4.61
N ASP A 103 10.46 39.74 5.24
CA ASP A 103 11.37 39.21 6.24
C ASP A 103 10.63 38.48 7.39
N THR A 104 11.24 37.39 7.84
CA THR A 104 10.98 36.64 9.08
C THR A 104 9.59 36.02 9.27
N VAL A 105 9.42 34.74 8.94
CA VAL A 105 8.98 33.71 9.90
C VAL A 105 9.57 32.37 9.46
N GLU A 106 10.15 31.64 10.40
CA GLU A 106 10.70 30.29 10.29
C GLU A 106 9.91 29.44 9.28
N ALA A 107 10.61 28.81 8.34
CA ALA A 107 10.08 27.72 7.52
C ALA A 107 9.62 26.60 8.46
N ARG A 108 8.41 26.73 8.99
CA ARG A 108 7.75 25.67 9.73
C ARG A 108 7.65 24.53 8.74
N GLU A 109 8.34 23.43 9.04
CA GLU A 109 8.05 22.11 8.52
C GLU A 109 6.57 21.82 8.83
N LEU A 110 5.67 22.33 8.01
CA LEU A 110 4.25 22.05 8.10
C LEU A 110 4.11 20.63 7.55
N HIS A 111 4.28 19.67 8.43
CA HIS A 111 3.92 18.29 8.16
C HIS A 111 2.48 18.28 7.66
N THR A 112 2.29 18.01 6.37
CA THR A 112 0.96 17.84 5.82
C THR A 112 0.52 16.44 6.18
N LEU A 113 -0.68 16.31 6.77
CA LEU A 113 -1.28 15.00 6.97
C LEU A 113 -1.76 14.52 5.60
N LEU A 114 -1.21 13.39 5.17
CA LEU A 114 -1.60 12.70 3.96
C LEU A 114 -2.40 11.45 4.35
N HIS A 115 -3.18 10.94 3.40
CA HIS A 115 -3.82 9.64 3.54
C HIS A 115 -3.04 8.62 2.73
N GLU A 116 -2.81 7.46 3.32
CA GLU A 116 -2.38 6.28 2.61
C GLU A 116 -3.60 5.41 2.36
N ILE A 117 -3.84 5.05 1.10
CA ILE A 117 -4.93 4.20 0.67
C ILE A 117 -4.33 2.95 0.06
N THR A 118 -4.55 1.81 0.70
CA THR A 118 -4.13 0.51 0.16
C THR A 118 -5.34 -0.23 -0.38
N ILE A 119 -5.29 -0.67 -1.63
CA ILE A 119 -6.38 -1.36 -2.32
C ILE A 119 -5.89 -2.73 -2.77
N SER A 120 -6.71 -3.76 -2.57
CA SER A 120 -6.49 -5.09 -3.15
C SER A 120 -7.71 -5.61 -3.90
N THR A 121 -7.47 -6.14 -5.10
CA THR A 121 -8.48 -6.65 -6.03
C THR A 121 -7.84 -7.58 -7.07
N ILE A 122 -8.63 -8.12 -8.00
CA ILE A 122 -8.11 -8.89 -9.13
C ILE A 122 -7.24 -7.99 -10.01
N ASP A 123 -6.04 -8.47 -10.34
CA ASP A 123 -5.18 -7.80 -11.31
C ASP A 123 -5.77 -7.98 -12.72
N GLN A 124 -5.89 -6.87 -13.44
CA GLN A 124 -6.48 -6.83 -14.76
C GLN A 124 -5.94 -5.63 -15.56
N PRO A 125 -5.98 -5.68 -16.90
CA PRO A 125 -5.54 -4.58 -17.74
C PRO A 125 -6.20 -3.26 -17.34
N LYS A 126 -5.40 -2.18 -17.31
CA LYS A 126 -5.83 -0.81 -17.00
C LYS A 126 -6.40 -0.62 -15.59
N LEU A 127 -6.18 -1.55 -14.65
CA LEU A 127 -6.61 -1.40 -13.26
C LEU A 127 -6.09 -0.10 -12.64
N LEU A 128 -4.78 0.16 -12.77
CA LEU A 128 -4.15 1.36 -12.23
C LEU A 128 -4.78 2.64 -12.79
N THR A 129 -5.01 2.71 -14.10
CA THR A 129 -5.69 3.86 -14.74
C THR A 129 -7.09 4.09 -14.18
N ARG A 130 -7.82 3.01 -13.85
CA ARG A 130 -9.16 3.10 -13.29
C ARG A 130 -9.12 3.54 -11.83
N MET A 131 -8.13 3.08 -11.06
CA MET A 131 -7.91 3.54 -9.70
C MET A 131 -7.53 5.02 -9.67
N THR A 132 -6.59 5.47 -10.51
CA THR A 132 -6.18 6.88 -10.55
C THR A 132 -7.33 7.80 -10.96
N ALA A 133 -8.15 7.40 -11.93
CA ALA A 133 -9.36 8.13 -12.30
C ALA A 133 -10.34 8.21 -11.13
N LEU A 134 -10.61 7.09 -10.44
CA LEU A 134 -11.50 7.05 -9.29
C LEU A 134 -11.04 7.95 -8.15
N LEU A 135 -9.74 7.90 -7.80
CA LEU A 135 -9.16 8.75 -6.76
C LEU A 135 -9.28 10.23 -7.14
N SER A 136 -9.03 10.58 -8.40
CA SER A 136 -9.24 11.94 -8.91
C SER A 136 -10.72 12.36 -8.81
N GLU A 137 -11.69 11.49 -9.10
CA GLU A 137 -13.11 11.80 -8.92
C GLU A 137 -13.53 11.95 -7.43
N VAL A 138 -12.73 11.48 -6.48
CA VAL A 138 -12.92 11.73 -5.03
C VAL A 138 -12.31 13.09 -4.63
N GLY A 139 -11.51 13.71 -5.51
CA GLY A 139 -10.75 14.92 -5.21
C GLY A 139 -9.45 14.62 -4.47
N LEU A 140 -8.85 13.45 -4.71
CA LEU A 140 -7.56 13.07 -4.15
C LEU A 140 -6.43 13.34 -5.13
N ASP A 141 -5.37 13.96 -4.61
CA ASP A 141 -4.15 14.24 -5.36
C ASP A 141 -3.08 13.21 -4.99
N ILE A 142 -2.73 12.36 -5.95
CA ILE A 142 -1.72 11.30 -5.74
C ILE A 142 -0.33 11.93 -5.64
N ARG A 143 0.36 11.65 -4.53
CA ARG A 143 1.75 12.03 -4.29
C ARG A 143 2.70 10.88 -4.61
N GLU A 144 2.32 9.68 -4.18
CA GLU A 144 3.10 8.45 -4.41
C GLU A 144 2.14 7.31 -4.75
N ALA A 145 2.62 6.37 -5.55
CA ALA A 145 1.87 5.18 -5.93
C ALA A 145 2.80 3.98 -6.08
N TYR A 146 2.48 2.90 -5.39
CA TYR A 146 3.19 1.63 -5.43
C TYR A 146 2.21 0.52 -5.81
N ALA A 147 2.40 -0.08 -6.98
CA ALA A 147 1.53 -1.14 -7.49
C ALA A 147 2.28 -2.47 -7.53
N PHE A 148 1.66 -3.54 -7.05
CA PHE A 148 2.25 -4.88 -7.05
C PHE A 148 1.25 -5.93 -7.55
N SER A 149 1.57 -6.58 -8.67
CA SER A 149 0.86 -7.76 -9.13
C SER A 149 1.40 -9.01 -8.46
N THR A 150 0.54 -9.82 -7.87
CA THR A 150 0.88 -11.10 -7.27
C THR A 150 0.85 -12.24 -8.29
N SER A 151 1.59 -13.31 -8.03
CA SER A 151 1.62 -14.50 -8.88
C SER A 151 0.30 -15.29 -8.89
N ASP A 152 -0.60 -15.04 -7.94
CA ASP A 152 -1.94 -15.62 -7.85
C ASP A 152 -3.03 -14.75 -8.51
N GLY A 153 -2.66 -13.69 -9.25
CA GLY A 153 -3.57 -12.91 -10.09
C GLY A 153 -4.30 -11.76 -9.38
N TYR A 154 -3.76 -11.28 -8.26
CA TYR A 154 -4.27 -10.13 -7.52
C TYR A 154 -3.34 -8.93 -7.63
N SER A 155 -3.87 -7.76 -7.32
CA SER A 155 -3.13 -6.53 -7.19
C SER A 155 -3.13 -6.07 -5.73
N LEU A 156 -2.03 -5.45 -5.33
CA LEU A 156 -1.88 -4.67 -4.10
C LEU A 156 -1.35 -3.30 -4.51
N ASP A 157 -2.19 -2.28 -4.40
CA ASP A 157 -1.89 -0.91 -4.81
C ASP A 157 -1.94 0.02 -3.60
N VAL A 158 -0.85 0.72 -3.33
CA VAL A 158 -0.71 1.68 -2.23
C VAL A 158 -0.59 3.08 -2.82
N PHE A 159 -1.45 3.99 -2.39
CA PHE A 159 -1.44 5.38 -2.82
C PHE A 159 -1.27 6.30 -1.62
N VAL A 160 -0.28 7.17 -1.65
CA VAL A 160 -0.17 8.30 -0.72
C VAL A 160 -0.80 9.50 -1.40
N VAL A 161 -1.82 10.08 -0.77
CA VAL A 161 -2.68 11.10 -1.38
C VAL A 161 -2.87 12.31 -0.46
N ALA A 162 -3.04 13.47 -1.09
CA ALA A 162 -3.52 14.71 -0.47
C ALA A 162 -4.95 15.01 -0.93
N GLY A 163 -5.53 16.11 -0.44
CA GLY A 163 -6.80 16.65 -0.93
C GLY A 163 -7.94 16.63 0.10
N TRP A 164 -7.79 15.88 1.19
CA TRP A 164 -8.78 15.81 2.26
C TRP A 164 -8.13 16.14 3.62
N PRO A 165 -8.79 16.94 4.48
CA PRO A 165 -8.30 17.22 5.82
C PRO A 165 -8.46 15.98 6.73
N TYR A 166 -7.63 15.90 7.76
CA TYR A 166 -7.63 14.79 8.72
C TYR A 166 -9.00 14.60 9.39
N GLU A 167 -9.65 15.69 9.78
CA GLU A 167 -10.94 15.70 10.48
C GLU A 167 -12.07 15.09 9.62
N GLU A 168 -11.86 14.98 8.31
CA GLU A 168 -12.81 14.43 7.36
C GLU A 168 -12.45 13.01 6.88
N THR A 169 -11.54 12.31 7.56
CA THR A 169 -11.13 10.94 7.20
C THR A 169 -12.33 9.99 7.10
N ASP A 170 -13.31 10.09 7.99
CA ASP A 170 -14.54 9.27 7.92
C ASP A 170 -15.38 9.56 6.67
N ARG A 171 -15.39 10.82 6.21
CA ARG A 171 -16.09 11.20 4.97
C ARG A 171 -15.33 10.69 3.75
N LEU A 172 -14.00 10.77 3.78
CA LEU A 172 -13.14 10.16 2.76
C LEU A 172 -13.40 8.66 2.64
N ILE A 173 -13.41 7.93 3.76
CA ILE A 173 -13.70 6.49 3.79
C ILE A 173 -15.06 6.22 3.15
N ARG A 174 -16.13 6.92 3.56
CA ARG A 174 -17.47 6.77 2.95
C ARG A 174 -17.49 7.07 1.44
N ALA A 175 -16.74 8.07 0.99
CA ALA A 175 -16.65 8.41 -0.43
C ALA A 175 -15.95 7.29 -1.23
N LEU A 176 -14.89 6.70 -0.66
CA LEU A 176 -14.19 5.55 -1.23
C LEU A 176 -15.08 4.30 -1.23
N GLU A 177 -15.77 3.99 -0.12
CA GLU A 177 -16.74 2.88 -0.03
C GLU A 177 -17.81 2.98 -1.13
N ALA A 178 -18.29 4.19 -1.43
CA ALA A 178 -19.30 4.40 -2.46
C ALA A 178 -18.77 4.24 -3.89
N LYS A 179 -17.47 4.49 -4.13
CA LYS A 179 -16.89 4.50 -5.50
C LYS A 179 -16.09 3.25 -5.84
N ILE A 180 -15.32 2.69 -4.92
CA ILE A 180 -14.45 1.51 -5.12
C ILE A 180 -15.18 0.31 -5.74
N PRO A 181 -16.46 0.01 -5.42
CA PRO A 181 -17.20 -1.06 -6.10
C PRO A 181 -17.24 -0.94 -7.64
N LYS A 182 -17.08 0.27 -8.21
CA LYS A 182 -17.00 0.50 -9.66
C LYS A 182 -15.77 -0.16 -10.29
N LEU A 183 -14.73 -0.48 -9.51
CA LEU A 183 -13.56 -1.22 -10.00
C LEU A 183 -13.89 -2.68 -10.36
N ARG A 184 -15.06 -3.22 -9.96
CA ARG A 184 -15.52 -4.56 -10.35
C ARG A 184 -15.90 -4.67 -11.83
N ASN A 185 -16.45 -3.60 -12.40
CA ASN A 185 -17.12 -3.64 -13.70
C ASN A 185 -16.43 -2.67 -14.66
N LEU A 186 -15.71 -3.18 -15.67
CA LEU A 186 -15.42 -2.57 -16.99
C LEU A 186 -14.35 -3.40 -17.73
N GLY A 187 -14.53 -4.72 -17.77
CA GLY A 187 -13.68 -5.65 -18.54
C GLY A 187 -14.12 -5.84 -20.00
N SER A 188 -14.97 -4.95 -20.52
CA SER A 188 -15.52 -5.05 -21.88
C SER A 188 -15.29 -3.75 -22.64
N PHE A 189 -14.09 -3.57 -23.17
CA PHE A 189 -13.81 -2.70 -24.31
C PHE A 189 -13.08 -3.51 -25.36
#